data_AF-A0A1A6HTM6-F1
#
_entry.id   AF-A0A1A6HTM6-F1
#
_cell.length_a   1.000
_cell.length_b   1.000
_cell.length_c   1.000
_cell.angle_alpha   90.00
_cell.angle_beta   90.00
_cell.angle_gamma   90.00
#
_symmetry.space_group_name_H-M   'P 1'
#
loop_
_entity.id
_entity.type
_entity.pdbx_description
1 polymer ?
#
loop_
_entity_poly.entity_id
_entity_poly.type
_entity_poly.pdbx_seq_one_letter_code
_entity_poly.pdbx_strand_id
1 'polypeptide(L)'
;RLDANHISYVPPSCFSGLHSLRHLWLDDNALTEVPVQAFRSLSALQAMTLALNKIHHIPDLAFGNLSSLVVLGFHSNNIRSIPAKAFIGNPSLITIDLRHNDIYEIKSGTFQQLFNLRS
;
A
#
# COMPACT_ATOMS: atom_id res chain seq x y z
N ARG A 1 9.35 3.61 11.91
CA ARG A 1 8.77 4.95 11.71
C ARG A 1 9.70 5.64 10.72
N LEU A 2 9.24 5.90 9.52
CA LEU A 2 9.94 6.68 8.49
C LEU A 2 9.04 7.85 8.03
N ASP A 3 8.02 8.15 8.82
CA ASP A 3 7.01 9.17 8.62
C ASP A 3 7.57 10.59 8.83
N ALA A 4 6.92 11.60 8.24
CA ALA A 4 7.29 13.02 8.35
C ALA A 4 8.75 13.30 7.94
N ASN A 5 9.11 12.84 6.75
CA ASN A 5 10.45 13.01 6.17
C ASN A 5 10.36 13.55 4.72
N HIS A 6 11.51 13.63 4.05
CA HIS A 6 11.59 14.04 2.64
C HIS A 6 11.93 12.86 1.72
N ILE A 7 11.49 11.65 2.08
CA ILE A 7 11.78 10.45 1.29
C ILE A 7 11.01 10.55 -0.03
N SER A 8 11.73 10.70 -1.13
CA SER A 8 11.20 10.66 -2.49
C SER A 8 11.47 9.32 -3.18
N TYR A 9 12.33 8.48 -2.61
CA TYR A 9 12.74 7.20 -3.17
C TYR A 9 13.04 6.19 -2.06
N VAL A 10 12.52 4.97 -2.20
CA VAL A 10 12.84 3.83 -1.33
C VAL A 10 13.58 2.79 -2.16
N PRO A 11 14.85 2.49 -1.85
CA PRO A 11 15.63 1.53 -2.63
C PRO A 11 15.00 0.13 -2.63
N PRO A 12 15.08 -0.63 -3.75
CA PRO A 12 14.68 -2.03 -3.79
C PRO A 12 15.35 -2.84 -2.68
N SER A 13 14.61 -3.78 -2.09
CA SER A 13 15.14 -4.70 -1.08
C SER A 13 15.75 -4.05 0.18
N CYS A 14 15.57 -2.75 0.43
CA CYS A 14 16.13 -2.09 1.62
C CYS A 14 15.55 -2.63 2.94
N PHE A 15 14.37 -3.25 2.88
CA PHE A 15 13.73 -3.94 4.00
C PHE A 15 13.91 -5.48 3.94
N SER A 16 14.84 -5.97 3.11
CA SER A 16 15.18 -7.39 3.07
C SER A 16 15.73 -7.84 4.42
N GLY A 17 15.37 -9.05 4.85
CA GLY A 17 15.74 -9.60 6.16
C GLY A 17 14.82 -9.18 7.32
N LEU A 18 13.95 -8.19 7.15
CA LEU A 18 13.00 -7.75 8.19
C LEU A 18 11.76 -8.66 8.28
N HIS A 19 11.97 -9.97 8.40
CA HIS A 19 10.91 -11.00 8.35
C HIS A 19 9.88 -10.89 9.47
N SER A 20 10.18 -10.17 10.56
CA SER A 20 9.29 -9.96 11.69
C SER A 20 8.65 -8.56 11.71
N LEU A 21 8.87 -7.74 10.67
CA LEU A 21 8.31 -6.39 10.61
C LEU A 21 6.80 -6.45 10.44
N ARG A 22 6.06 -5.87 11.41
CA ARG A 22 4.59 -5.84 11.43
C ARG A 22 4.00 -4.49 11.03
N HIS A 23 4.73 -3.41 11.25
CA HIS A 23 4.26 -2.05 11.00
C HIS A 23 5.30 -1.25 10.24
N LEU A 24 4.87 -0.61 9.15
CA LEU A 24 5.70 0.28 8.35
C LEU A 24 4.95 1.60 8.11
N TRP A 25 5.51 2.68 8.63
CA TRP A 25 4.97 4.03 8.51
C TRP A 25 5.86 4.82 7.54
N LEU A 26 5.30 5.17 6.38
CA LEU A 26 5.92 5.96 5.31
C LEU A 26 5.05 7.20 4.99
N ASP A 27 4.14 7.57 5.89
CA ASP A 27 3.27 8.72 5.73
C ASP A 27 4.05 10.04 5.81
N ASP A 28 3.47 11.10 5.25
CA ASP A 28 4.06 12.46 5.23
C ASP A 28 5.49 12.46 4.66
N ASN A 29 5.58 12.09 3.38
CA ASN A 29 6.82 12.00 2.62
C ASN A 29 6.60 12.54 1.19
N ALA A 30 7.59 12.37 0.31
CA ALA A 30 7.56 12.87 -1.05
C ALA A 30 7.46 11.76 -2.11
N LEU A 31 6.94 10.57 -1.75
CA LEU A 31 6.84 9.44 -2.66
C LEU A 31 5.82 9.72 -3.76
N THR A 32 6.23 9.53 -5.01
CA THR A 32 5.34 9.67 -6.18
C THR A 32 4.80 8.33 -6.65
N GLU A 33 5.36 7.22 -6.19
CA GLU A 33 5.01 5.86 -6.60
C GLU A 33 5.04 4.90 -5.40
N VAL A 34 4.32 3.79 -5.50
CA VAL A 34 4.40 2.70 -4.52
C VAL A 34 5.72 1.94 -4.73
N PRO A 35 6.61 1.84 -3.73
CA PRO A 35 7.91 1.18 -3.89
C PRO A 35 7.78 -0.36 -3.75
N VAL A 36 7.10 -0.98 -4.72
CA VAL A 36 6.75 -2.42 -4.74
C VAL A 36 7.96 -3.33 -4.46
N GLN A 37 9.12 -3.01 -5.05
CA GLN A 37 10.33 -3.82 -4.89
C GLN A 37 10.92 -3.74 -3.47
N ALA A 38 10.64 -2.69 -2.70
CA ALA A 38 11.07 -2.57 -1.31
C ALA A 38 10.24 -3.47 -0.38
N PHE A 39 8.97 -3.71 -0.71
CA PHE A 39 8.03 -4.44 0.14
C PHE A 39 8.03 -5.96 -0.06
N ARG A 40 8.68 -6.45 -1.12
CA ARG A 40 8.59 -7.86 -1.57
C ARG A 40 8.88 -8.92 -0.50
N SER A 41 9.72 -8.62 0.49
CA SER A 41 10.13 -9.56 1.55
C SER A 41 9.27 -9.50 2.82
N LEU A 42 8.30 -8.60 2.91
CA LEU A 42 7.60 -8.26 4.15
C LEU A 42 6.31 -9.07 4.36
N SER A 43 6.40 -10.40 4.29
CA SER A 43 5.22 -11.28 4.40
C SER A 43 4.48 -11.21 5.75
N ALA A 44 5.17 -10.80 6.82
CA ALA A 44 4.61 -10.62 8.15
C ALA A 44 4.01 -9.22 8.40
N LEU A 45 4.05 -8.32 7.41
CA LEU A 45 3.56 -6.95 7.57
C LEU A 45 2.05 -6.94 7.76
N GLN A 46 1.59 -6.27 8.81
CA GLN A 46 0.18 -6.21 9.22
C GLN A 46 -0.43 -4.84 8.97
N ALA A 47 0.34 -3.76 9.12
CA ALA A 47 -0.14 -2.42 8.82
C ALA A 47 0.92 -1.62 8.06
N MET A 48 0.47 -0.93 7.01
CA MET A 48 1.29 0.01 6.26
C MET A 48 0.50 1.27 5.94
N THR A 49 1.14 2.42 6.03
CA THR A 49 0.57 3.68 5.52
C THR A 49 1.58 4.37 4.62
N LEU A 50 1.06 4.82 3.49
CA LEU A 50 1.69 5.68 2.48
C LEU A 50 0.89 6.98 2.34
N ALA A 51 0.12 7.33 3.38
CA ALA A 51 -0.70 8.53 3.38
C ALA A 51 0.14 9.82 3.27
N LEU A 52 -0.48 10.94 2.91
CA LEU A 52 0.21 12.24 2.84
C LEU A 52 1.49 12.17 1.97
N ASN A 53 1.38 11.52 0.83
CA ASN A 53 2.43 11.45 -0.19
C ASN A 53 1.89 12.02 -1.51
N LYS A 54 2.59 11.80 -2.62
CA LYS A 54 2.23 12.28 -3.97
C LYS A 54 1.97 11.11 -4.92
N ILE A 55 1.52 9.97 -4.39
CA ILE A 55 1.31 8.74 -5.16
C ILE A 55 0.14 8.95 -6.10
N HIS A 56 0.35 8.70 -7.39
CA HIS A 56 -0.66 8.92 -8.43
C HIS A 56 -1.26 7.62 -8.99
N HIS A 57 -0.62 6.48 -8.72
CA HIS A 57 -1.03 5.18 -9.24
C HIS A 57 -0.65 4.04 -8.28
N ILE A 58 -1.52 3.04 -8.17
CA ILE A 58 -1.23 1.75 -7.52
C ILE A 58 -1.02 0.70 -8.63
N PRO A 59 0.19 0.14 -8.79
CA PRO A 59 0.46 -0.93 -9.75
C PRO A 59 -0.32 -2.22 -9.47
N ASP A 60 -0.52 -3.04 -10.51
CA ASP A 60 -0.98 -4.42 -10.35
C ASP A 60 -0.04 -5.18 -9.41
N LEU A 61 -0.60 -5.97 -8.50
CA LEU A 61 0.14 -6.81 -7.56
C LEU A 61 1.10 -6.04 -6.64
N ALA A 62 0.89 -4.73 -6.45
CA ALA A 62 1.77 -3.86 -5.65
C ALA A 62 2.04 -4.38 -4.24
N PHE A 63 1.09 -5.13 -3.67
CA PHE A 63 1.17 -5.69 -2.32
C PHE A 63 1.11 -7.22 -2.30
N GLY A 64 1.28 -7.90 -3.44
CA GLY A 64 0.93 -9.32 -3.57
C GLY A 64 1.67 -10.29 -2.64
N ASN A 65 2.82 -9.89 -2.09
CA ASN A 65 3.59 -10.68 -1.13
C ASN A 65 3.24 -10.38 0.35
N LEU A 66 2.38 -9.38 0.61
CA LEU A 66 1.98 -8.93 1.94
C LEU A 66 0.72 -9.67 2.41
N SER A 67 0.82 -10.99 2.54
CA SER A 67 -0.33 -11.86 2.85
C SER A 67 -0.94 -11.62 4.24
N SER A 68 -0.14 -11.09 5.17
CA SER A 68 -0.58 -10.74 6.53
C SER A 68 -1.14 -9.32 6.66
N LEU A 69 -1.22 -8.56 5.57
CA LEU A 69 -1.61 -7.15 5.61
C LEU A 69 -3.09 -6.99 5.96
N VAL A 70 -3.37 -6.23 7.02
CA VAL A 70 -4.70 -5.98 7.58
C VAL A 70 -5.17 -4.55 7.32
N VAL A 71 -4.25 -3.60 7.45
CA VAL A 71 -4.53 -2.17 7.32
C VAL A 71 -3.59 -1.55 6.29
N LEU A 72 -4.18 -0.85 5.32
CA LEU A 72 -3.46 -0.17 4.24
C LEU A 72 -3.96 1.26 4.08
N GLY A 73 -3.10 2.24 4.37
CA GLY A 73 -3.41 3.66 4.28
C GLY A 73 -2.82 4.31 3.03
N PHE A 74 -3.67 4.98 2.26
CA PHE A 74 -3.33 5.79 1.08
C PHE A 74 -3.98 7.18 1.11
N HIS A 75 -4.58 7.59 2.23
CA HIS A 75 -5.30 8.85 2.26
C HIS A 75 -4.40 10.05 1.94
N SER A 76 -4.98 11.10 1.37
CA SER A 76 -4.24 12.33 1.03
C SER A 76 -3.08 12.06 0.06
N ASN A 77 -3.38 11.39 -1.05
CA ASN A 77 -2.48 11.17 -2.18
C ASN A 77 -3.17 11.68 -3.48
N ASN A 78 -2.59 11.40 -4.65
CA ASN A 78 -3.10 11.81 -5.96
C ASN A 78 -3.60 10.62 -6.80
N ILE A 79 -4.05 9.55 -6.15
CA ILE A 79 -4.45 8.31 -6.84
C ILE A 79 -5.71 8.58 -7.65
N ARG A 80 -5.66 8.23 -8.94
CA ARG A 80 -6.74 8.47 -9.89
C ARG A 80 -7.55 7.24 -10.27
N SER A 81 -6.91 6.08 -10.26
CA SER A 81 -7.55 4.81 -10.59
C SER A 81 -6.99 3.67 -9.74
N ILE A 82 -7.85 2.68 -9.49
CA ILE A 82 -7.48 1.44 -8.81
C ILE A 82 -7.63 0.28 -9.79
N PRO A 83 -6.54 -0.43 -10.14
CA PRO A 83 -6.63 -1.53 -11.07
C PRO A 83 -7.19 -2.80 -10.42
N ALA A 84 -7.71 -3.70 -11.25
CA ALA A 84 -8.42 -4.91 -10.79
C ALA A 84 -7.52 -5.85 -9.95
N LYS A 85 -6.20 -5.78 -10.13
CA LYS A 85 -5.24 -6.65 -9.44
C LYS A 85 -4.44 -5.93 -8.36
N ALA A 86 -4.87 -4.73 -7.92
CA ALA A 86 -4.17 -3.96 -6.90
C ALA A 86 -3.96 -4.72 -5.59
N PHE A 87 -4.98 -5.48 -5.15
CA PHE A 87 -5.04 -6.14 -3.84
C PHE A 87 -5.04 -7.68 -3.91
N ILE A 88 -4.67 -8.25 -5.07
CA ILE A 88 -4.49 -9.70 -5.18
C ILE A 88 -3.32 -10.12 -4.29
N GLY A 89 -3.53 -11.15 -3.47
CA GLY A 89 -2.53 -11.64 -2.51
C GLY A 89 -2.68 -11.08 -1.09
N ASN A 90 -3.71 -10.26 -0.83
CA ASN A 90 -3.95 -9.62 0.48
C ASN A 90 -5.28 -10.05 1.14
N PRO A 91 -5.52 -11.37 1.36
CA PRO A 91 -6.81 -11.87 1.86
C PRO A 91 -7.15 -11.39 3.28
N SER A 92 -6.14 -10.93 4.02
CA SER A 92 -6.26 -10.47 5.41
C SER A 92 -6.69 -9.00 5.52
N LEU A 93 -6.82 -8.26 4.41
CA LEU A 93 -7.18 -6.85 4.46
C LEU A 93 -8.58 -6.66 5.05
N ILE A 94 -8.64 -5.80 6.06
CA ILE A 94 -9.87 -5.38 6.74
C ILE A 94 -10.15 -3.90 6.43
N THR A 95 -9.11 -3.08 6.29
CA THR A 95 -9.23 -1.65 6.12
C THR A 95 -8.31 -1.15 5.02
N ILE A 96 -8.89 -0.43 4.07
CA ILE A 96 -8.18 0.32 3.02
C ILE A 96 -8.67 1.76 3.10
N ASP A 97 -7.78 2.70 3.44
CA ASP A 97 -8.12 4.11 3.49
C ASP A 97 -7.64 4.84 2.24
N LEU A 98 -8.59 5.24 1.39
CA LEU A 98 -8.34 5.94 0.12
C LEU A 98 -8.89 7.36 0.12
N ARG A 99 -9.33 7.88 1.28
CA ARG A 99 -9.95 9.21 1.38
C ARG A 99 -8.99 10.30 0.89
N HIS A 100 -9.52 11.43 0.43
CA HIS A 100 -8.70 12.54 -0.07
C HIS A 100 -7.72 12.12 -1.17
N ASN A 101 -8.22 11.38 -2.16
CA ASN A 101 -7.56 11.11 -3.44
C ASN A 101 -8.47 11.60 -4.58
N ASP A 102 -7.96 11.57 -5.81
CA ASP A 102 -8.67 12.00 -7.03
C ASP A 102 -9.25 10.81 -7.81
N ILE A 103 -9.78 9.81 -7.10
CA ILE A 103 -10.21 8.52 -7.71
C ILE A 103 -11.46 8.74 -8.55
N TYR A 104 -11.35 8.53 -9.87
CA TYR A 104 -12.47 8.55 -10.80
C TYR A 104 -12.82 7.16 -11.36
N GLU A 105 -11.93 6.17 -11.19
CA GLU A 105 -12.15 4.81 -11.70
C GLU A 105 -11.68 3.74 -10.71
N ILE A 106 -12.55 2.76 -10.44
CA ILE A 106 -12.20 1.52 -9.76
C ILE A 106 -12.56 0.38 -10.73
N LYS A 107 -11.57 -0.41 -11.15
CA LYS A 107 -11.82 -1.51 -12.09
C LYS A 107 -12.70 -2.59 -11.44
N SER A 108 -13.54 -3.23 -12.23
CA SER A 108 -14.35 -4.36 -11.75
C SER A 108 -13.46 -5.48 -11.21
N GLY A 109 -13.89 -6.12 -10.13
CA GLY A 109 -13.14 -7.20 -9.47
C GLY A 109 -12.05 -6.75 -8.50
N THR A 110 -11.76 -5.44 -8.37
CA THR A 110 -10.70 -4.89 -7.49
C THR A 110 -10.75 -5.43 -6.05
N PHE A 111 -11.96 -5.62 -5.50
CA PHE A 111 -12.17 -6.07 -4.11
C PHE A 111 -12.66 -7.52 -3.98
N GLN A 112 -12.70 -8.30 -5.06
CA GLN A 112 -13.35 -9.62 -5.09
C GLN A 112 -12.73 -10.65 -4.14
N GLN A 113 -11.45 -10.51 -3.81
CA GLN A 113 -10.72 -11.43 -2.93
C GLN A 113 -10.63 -10.93 -1.48
N LEU A 114 -11.21 -9.77 -1.16
CA LEU A 114 -11.09 -9.13 0.16
C LEU A 114 -12.29 -9.46 1.04
N PHE A 115 -12.40 -10.72 1.44
CA PHE A 115 -13.57 -11.24 2.17
C PHE A 115 -13.77 -10.61 3.56
N ASN A 116 -12.73 -10.03 4.14
CA ASN A 116 -12.74 -9.41 5.46
C ASN A 116 -12.85 -7.88 5.42
N LEU A 117 -12.95 -7.28 4.22
CA LEU A 117 -13.01 -5.84 4.05
C LEU A 117 -14.29 -5.28 4.68
N ARG A 118 -14.12 -4.30 5.57
CA ARG A 118 -15.24 -3.60 6.20
C ARG A 118 -15.64 -2.39 5.35
N SER A 119 -16.95 -2.10 5.30
CA SER A 119 -17.51 -0.91 4.67
C SER A 119 -17.32 0.34 5.53
#